data_AF-A0AAW2N917-F1
#
_entry.id   AF-A0AAW2N917-F1
#
_cell.length_a   1.000
_cell.length_b   1.000
_cell.length_c   1.000
_cell.angle_alpha   90.00
_cell.angle_beta   90.00
_cell.angle_gamma   90.00
#
_symmetry.space_group_name_H-M   'P 1'
#
loop_
_entity.id
_entity.type
_entity.pdbx_description
1 polymer ?
#
loop_
_entity_poly.entity_id
_entity_poly.type
_entity_poly.pdbx_seq_one_letter_code
_entity_poly.pdbx_strand_id
1 'polypeptide(L)'
;MGAMTEEQTGIPFSEGVMADELPMNCRTPAIAEYDGTTDPQKHLSRFENVALLHRYADDIKYRVFVTTFAQAAQQWFNQLPPAVIGSF
;
A
#
# COMPACT_ATOMS: atom_id res chain seq x y z
N MET A 1 25.25 13.11 -24.43
CA MET A 1 24.33 12.01 -24.07
C MET A 1 23.63 12.47 -22.81
N GLY A 2 22.36 12.89 -22.94
CA GLY A 2 21.62 13.49 -21.83
C GLY A 2 21.29 12.44 -20.78
N ALA A 3 21.56 12.76 -19.52
CA ALA A 3 21.01 12.01 -18.39
C ALA A 3 19.49 12.15 -18.44
N MET A 4 18.81 11.08 -18.82
CA MET A 4 17.40 10.92 -18.48
C MET A 4 17.40 10.68 -16.97
N THR A 5 17.25 11.74 -16.19
CA THR A 5 16.69 11.62 -14.86
C THR A 5 15.27 11.12 -15.09
N GLU A 6 15.11 9.79 -15.12
CA GLU A 6 13.80 9.18 -15.05
C GLU A 6 13.16 9.70 -13.77
N GLU A 7 12.17 10.55 -13.99
CA GLU A 7 11.20 11.04 -13.03
C GLU A 7 10.96 9.98 -11.97
N GLN A 8 11.48 10.22 -10.77
CA GLN A 8 11.20 9.43 -9.59
C GLN A 8 9.72 9.66 -9.28
N THR A 9 8.87 8.87 -9.94
CA THR A 9 7.42 8.96 -9.86
C THR A 9 7.01 9.01 -8.40
N GLY A 10 6.12 9.94 -8.04
CA GLY A 10 5.76 10.30 -6.66
C GLY A 10 4.98 9.22 -5.91
N ILE A 11 5.55 8.03 -5.78
CA ILE A 11 4.97 6.89 -5.09
C ILE A 11 5.58 6.83 -3.69
N PRO A 12 4.79 6.78 -2.61
CA PRO A 12 5.30 6.86 -1.25
C PRO A 12 6.00 5.58 -0.76
N PHE A 13 6.09 4.53 -1.58
CA PHE A 13 6.80 3.30 -1.26
C PHE A 13 8.30 3.42 -1.50
N SER A 14 9.07 2.82 -0.58
CA SER A 14 10.51 2.65 -0.77
C SER A 14 10.83 1.66 -1.90
N GLU A 15 12.05 1.76 -2.42
CA GLU A 15 12.53 0.90 -3.51
C GLU A 15 12.47 -0.58 -3.14
N GLY A 16 12.74 -0.94 -1.87
CA GLY A 16 12.62 -2.32 -1.39
C GLY A 16 11.19 -2.88 -1.47
N VAL A 17 10.18 -2.07 -1.15
CA VAL A 17 8.76 -2.46 -1.25
C VAL A 17 8.31 -2.60 -2.72
N MET A 18 8.91 -1.82 -3.60
CA MET A 18 8.63 -1.85 -5.04
C MET A 18 9.42 -2.93 -5.79
N ALA A 19 10.57 -3.37 -5.25
CA ALA A 19 11.43 -4.38 -5.85
C ALA A 19 10.78 -5.78 -5.83
N ASP A 20 9.93 -6.06 -4.85
CA ASP A 20 9.20 -7.31 -4.80
C ASP A 20 8.11 -7.36 -5.89
N GLU A 21 8.16 -8.39 -6.72
CA GLU A 21 7.14 -8.61 -7.74
C GLU A 21 5.83 -9.01 -7.06
N LEU A 22 4.74 -8.32 -7.42
CA LEU A 22 3.42 -8.74 -6.96
C LEU A 22 3.09 -10.09 -7.63
N PRO A 23 2.79 -11.16 -6.89
CA PRO A 23 2.41 -12.42 -7.48
C PRO A 23 1.21 -12.20 -8.40
N MET A 24 1.21 -12.81 -9.60
CA MET A 24 0.10 -12.67 -10.56
C MET A 24 -1.26 -13.10 -9.97
N ASN A 25 -1.24 -13.93 -8.93
CA ASN A 25 -2.41 -14.42 -8.19
C ASN A 25 -2.62 -13.69 -6.85
N CYS A 26 -2.01 -12.51 -6.65
CA CYS A 26 -2.23 -11.70 -5.46
C CYS A 26 -3.73 -11.41 -5.32
N ARG A 27 -4.31 -11.88 -4.21
CA ARG A 27 -5.75 -11.77 -3.98
C ARG A 27 -6.07 -10.35 -3.58
N THR A 28 -7.23 -9.84 -4.01
CA THR A 28 -7.76 -8.57 -3.53
C THR A 28 -8.33 -8.77 -2.11
N PRO A 29 -8.06 -7.87 -1.16
CA PRO A 29 -8.60 -7.97 0.18
C PRO A 29 -10.11 -7.74 0.16
N ALA A 30 -10.87 -8.72 0.64
CA ALA A 30 -12.34 -8.64 0.72
C ALA A 30 -12.78 -7.91 2.01
N ILE A 31 -12.39 -6.65 2.17
CA ILE A 31 -12.79 -5.78 3.30
C ILE A 31 -13.44 -4.50 2.80
N ALA A 32 -14.21 -3.84 3.67
CA ALA A 32 -14.76 -2.52 3.37
C ALA A 32 -13.63 -1.49 3.19
N GLU A 33 -13.85 -0.54 2.28
CA GLU A 33 -12.91 0.57 2.09
C GLU A 33 -12.85 1.48 3.32
N TYR A 34 -11.71 2.14 3.48
CA TYR A 34 -11.44 3.11 4.52
C TYR A 34 -11.40 4.51 3.91
N ASP A 35 -12.40 5.31 4.21
CA ASP A 35 -12.54 6.69 3.74
C ASP A 35 -11.93 7.74 4.69
N GLY A 36 -11.42 7.32 5.84
CA GLY A 36 -10.91 8.20 6.89
C GLY A 36 -11.91 8.52 8.01
N THR A 37 -13.16 8.03 7.95
CA THR A 37 -14.22 8.38 8.92
C THR A 37 -14.48 7.29 9.96
N THR A 38 -14.12 6.05 9.64
CA THR A 38 -14.28 4.91 10.55
C THR A 38 -13.04 4.73 11.45
N ASP A 39 -13.11 3.84 12.43
CA ASP A 39 -12.00 3.55 13.34
C ASP A 39 -10.80 2.95 12.57
N PRO A 40 -9.64 3.64 12.49
CA PRO A 40 -8.46 3.15 11.79
C PRO A 40 -7.91 1.85 12.37
N GLN A 41 -7.99 1.65 13.69
CA GLN A 41 -7.48 0.43 14.35
C GLN A 41 -8.34 -0.77 14.00
N LYS A 42 -9.66 -0.58 13.95
CA LYS A 42 -10.59 -1.62 13.51
C LYS A 42 -10.38 -1.98 12.04
N HIS A 43 -10.10 -0.99 11.18
CA HIS A 43 -9.79 -1.23 9.78
C HIS A 43 -8.49 -2.04 9.62
N LEU A 44 -7.41 -1.60 10.28
CA LEU A 44 -6.14 -2.31 10.29
C LEU A 44 -6.29 -3.75 10.79
N SER A 45 -6.98 -3.96 11.92
CA SER A 45 -7.21 -5.30 12.46
C SER A 45 -7.97 -6.22 11.49
N ARG A 46 -8.93 -5.68 10.72
CA ARG A 46 -9.64 -6.45 9.68
C ARG A 46 -8.70 -6.81 8.53
N PHE A 47 -7.89 -5.85 8.10
CA PHE A 47 -6.89 -6.08 7.06
C PHE A 47 -5.88 -7.15 7.47
N GLU A 48 -5.35 -7.11 8.69
CA GLU A 48 -4.40 -8.10 9.20
C GLU A 48 -4.97 -9.53 9.18
N ASN A 49 -6.24 -9.70 9.54
CA ASN A 49 -6.93 -10.99 9.44
C ASN A 49 -7.01 -11.51 8.00
N VAL A 50 -7.29 -10.61 7.03
CA VAL A 50 -7.31 -10.97 5.61
C VAL A 50 -5.92 -11.24 5.06
N ALA A 51 -4.93 -10.44 5.46
CA ALA A 51 -3.53 -10.63 5.09
C ALA A 51 -3.00 -11.98 5.59
N LEU A 52 -3.36 -12.37 6.82
CA LEU A 52 -3.07 -13.69 7.37
C LEU A 52 -3.72 -14.82 6.56
N LEU A 53 -5.02 -14.68 6.26
CA LEU A 53 -5.77 -15.67 5.47
C LEU A 53 -5.20 -15.85 4.05
N HIS A 54 -4.78 -14.76 3.43
CA HIS A 54 -4.21 -14.76 2.08
C HIS A 54 -2.69 -14.97 2.05
N ARG A 55 -2.05 -15.01 3.22
CA ARG A 55 -0.61 -15.21 3.39
C ARG A 55 0.21 -14.20 2.58
N TYR A 56 -0.17 -12.93 2.64
CA TYR A 56 0.64 -11.87 2.03
C TYR A 56 2.01 -11.81 2.71
N ALA A 57 3.06 -11.66 1.89
CA ALA A 57 4.38 -11.31 2.37
C ALA A 57 4.38 -9.88 2.94
N ASP A 58 5.29 -9.58 3.86
CA ASP A 58 5.25 -8.32 4.64
C ASP A 58 5.43 -7.08 3.75
N ASP A 59 6.26 -7.19 2.72
CA ASP A 59 6.48 -6.21 1.65
C ASP A 59 5.21 -5.96 0.81
N ILE A 60 4.44 -7.02 0.51
CA ILE A 60 3.19 -6.94 -0.25
C ILE A 60 2.06 -6.32 0.59
N LYS A 61 2.05 -6.54 1.91
CA LYS A 61 0.96 -6.08 2.80
C LYS A 61 0.70 -4.60 2.65
N TYR A 62 1.73 -3.75 2.58
CA TYR A 62 1.55 -2.31 2.43
C TYR A 62 0.92 -1.93 1.10
N ARG A 63 1.38 -2.56 0.01
CA ARG A 63 0.86 -2.32 -1.35
C ARG A 63 -0.59 -2.75 -1.48
N VAL A 64 -0.99 -3.81 -0.79
CA VAL A 64 -2.39 -4.28 -0.77
C VAL A 64 -3.25 -3.49 0.22
N PHE A 65 -2.69 -3.03 1.33
CA PHE A 65 -3.43 -2.23 2.31
C PHE A 65 -3.91 -0.92 1.71
N VAL A 66 -3.07 -0.25 0.93
CA VAL A 66 -3.41 1.06 0.35
C VAL A 66 -4.53 0.96 -0.69
N THR A 67 -4.75 -0.22 -1.30
CA THR A 67 -5.90 -0.42 -2.20
C THR A 67 -7.24 -0.44 -1.46
N THR A 68 -7.20 -0.47 -0.12
CA THR A 68 -8.40 -0.39 0.72
C THR A 68 -8.74 1.05 1.09
N PHE A 69 -7.91 2.03 0.76
CA PHE A 69 -8.20 3.43 1.00
C PHE A 69 -9.14 3.99 -0.06
N ALA A 70 -10.07 4.83 0.39
CA ALA A 70 -10.97 5.58 -0.45
C ALA A 70 -10.95 7.06 -0.06
N GLN A 71 -11.45 7.91 -0.95
CA GLN A 71 -11.76 9.32 -0.68
C GLN A 71 -10.61 10.05 0.04
N ALA A 72 -10.86 10.62 1.22
CA ALA A 72 -9.88 11.42 1.96
C ALA A 72 -8.64 10.62 2.37
N ALA A 73 -8.78 9.33 2.71
CA ALA A 73 -7.63 8.47 3.03
C ALA A 73 -6.73 8.25 1.80
N GLN A 74 -7.33 8.06 0.62
CA GLN A 74 -6.57 7.92 -0.62
C GLN A 74 -5.87 9.24 -1.00
N GLN A 75 -6.55 10.38 -0.81
CA GLN A 75 -5.95 11.69 -1.03
C GLN A 75 -4.76 11.95 -0.10
N TRP A 76 -4.89 11.61 1.19
CA TRP A 76 -3.80 11.69 2.15
C TRP A 76 -2.61 10.83 1.72
N PHE A 77 -2.87 9.58 1.29
CA PHE A 77 -1.81 8.68 0.83
C PHE A 77 -1.04 9.25 -0.38
N ASN A 78 -1.76 9.83 -1.34
CA ASN A 78 -1.15 10.44 -2.53
C ASN A 78 -0.37 11.73 -2.24
N GLN A 79 -0.55 12.33 -1.06
CA GLN A 79 0.21 13.51 -0.61
C GLN A 79 1.47 13.15 0.16
N LEU A 80 1.70 11.87 0.46
CA LEU A 80 2.91 11.42 1.14
C LEU A 80 4.14 11.68 0.25
N PRO A 81 5.28 12.09 0.84
CA PRO A 81 6.52 12.20 0.09
C PRO A 81 6.96 10.84 -0.47
N PRO A 82 7.74 10.82 -1.56
CA PRO A 82 8.27 9.57 -2.10
C PRO A 82 9.09 8.80 -1.07
N ALA A 83 9.02 7.46 -1.12
CA ALA A 83 9.85 6.54 -0.33
C ALA A 83 9.76 6.64 1.21
N VAL A 84 8.68 7.21 1.76
CA VAL A 84 8.48 7.29 3.23
C VAL A 84 7.94 5.99 3.85
N ILE A 85 7.38 5.08 3.03
CA ILE A 85 6.87 3.79 3.49
C ILE A 85 7.96 2.73 3.26
N GLY A 86 8.67 2.42 4.36
CA GLY A 86 9.65 1.34 4.46
C GLY A 86 9.03 0.03 4.94
N SER A 87 9.72 -1.08 4.66
CA SER A 87 9.39 -2.42 5.21
C SER A 87 9.33 -2.42 6.75
N PHE A 88 8.58 -3.38 7.31
CA PHE A 88 8.53 -3.66 8.75
C PHE A 88 9.88 -4.14 9.32
#